data_AF-A0A821CJV4-F1
#
_entry.id   AF-A0A821CJV4-F1
#
_cell.length_a   1.000
_cell.length_b   1.000
_cell.length_c   1.000
_cell.angle_alpha   90.00
_cell.angle_beta   90.00
_cell.angle_gamma   90.00
#
_symmetry.space_group_name_H-M   'P 1'
#
loop_
_entity.id
_entity.type
_entity.pdbx_description
1 polymer ?
#
loop_
_entity_poly.entity_id
_entity_poly.type
_entity_poly.pdbx_seq_one_letter_code
_entity_poly.pdbx_strand_id
1 'polypeptide(L)'
;MTFNKCSVRGKLYGYVMDEAGNEVQDLAKLKAIDFQEKDSDFEWYDKKLLDAIEQNDNDVHNFFTLLSLCHTVMSEERNGEIIYQAQSPDDHALVSASRTFGFTFIDRTQSSITVRFGNKEETYDLLAILDFDNDRKRMSKLATDGLRILCLAYKELSESDYNRWTQKLHAANTSIEDKLQDSVPQCIERLACAGIKIWVLTGDKLETARNIGLSCRLLTNDMELYVIEEENENDVERKLQEVRNWGIDVMKFHQYRKPYYQSHSEAQRLNGHAM
;
A
#
# COMPACT_ATOMS: atom_id res chain seq x y z
N MET A 1 19.68 10.73 4.93
CA MET A 1 19.89 10.21 3.55
C MET A 1 19.70 11.40 2.64
N THR A 2 20.54 11.58 1.63
CA THR A 2 20.49 12.78 0.79
C THR A 2 20.39 12.40 -0.69
N PHE A 3 19.67 13.21 -1.46
CA PHE A 3 19.64 13.11 -2.91
C PHE A 3 20.87 13.81 -3.49
N ASN A 4 21.76 13.06 -4.13
CA ASN A 4 23.07 13.57 -4.55
C ASN A 4 23.23 13.68 -6.06
N LYS A 5 22.68 12.73 -6.82
CA LYS A 5 22.89 12.61 -8.26
C LYS A 5 21.67 11.96 -8.89
N CYS A 6 21.38 12.30 -10.14
CA CYS A 6 20.37 11.60 -10.93
C CYS A 6 20.76 11.48 -12.40
N SER A 7 20.11 10.54 -13.09
CA SER A 7 20.14 10.47 -14.54
C SER A 7 18.72 10.55 -15.07
N VAL A 8 18.49 11.46 -16.00
CA VAL A 8 17.21 11.62 -16.69
C VAL A 8 17.48 11.50 -18.18
N ARG A 9 16.86 10.49 -18.83
CA ARG A 9 17.09 10.14 -20.24
C ARG A 9 18.56 10.07 -20.67
N GLY A 10 19.41 9.50 -19.80
CA GLY A 10 20.84 9.33 -20.07
C GLY A 10 21.67 10.60 -19.88
N LYS A 11 21.06 11.75 -19.57
CA LYS A 11 21.77 12.94 -19.11
C LYS A 11 22.03 12.80 -17.61
N LEU A 12 23.24 13.11 -17.17
CA LEU A 12 23.69 13.00 -15.78
C LEU A 12 23.65 14.36 -15.10
N TYR A 13 23.20 14.39 -13.85
CA TYR A 13 23.11 15.59 -13.01
C TYR A 13 23.69 15.32 -11.62
N GLY A 14 24.20 16.37 -10.99
CA GLY A 14 24.91 16.29 -9.70
C GLY A 14 26.40 15.98 -9.85
N TYR A 15 26.94 16.06 -11.07
CA TYR A 15 28.36 15.92 -11.36
C TYR A 15 28.94 17.29 -11.70
N VAL A 16 29.76 17.82 -10.80
CA VAL A 16 30.50 19.05 -11.04
C VAL A 16 31.84 18.70 -11.68
N MET A 17 32.11 19.27 -12.86
CA MET A 17 33.37 19.09 -13.57
C MET A 17 34.26 20.31 -13.40
N ASP A 18 35.57 20.11 -13.27
CA ASP A 18 36.57 21.17 -13.31
C ASP A 18 36.82 21.67 -14.75
N GLU A 19 37.67 22.69 -14.90
CA GLU A 19 38.03 23.24 -16.22
C GLU A 19 38.74 22.23 -17.13
N ALA A 20 39.33 21.17 -16.55
CA ALA A 20 39.98 20.08 -17.27
C ALA A 20 39.00 18.93 -17.63
N GLY A 21 37.73 19.04 -17.23
CA GLY A 21 36.70 18.03 -17.49
C GLY A 21 36.69 16.85 -16.51
N ASN A 22 37.43 16.91 -15.41
CA ASN A 22 37.41 15.89 -14.37
C ASN A 22 36.34 16.18 -13.33
N GLU A 23 35.76 15.14 -12.73
CA GLU A 23 34.81 15.31 -11.63
C GLU A 23 35.51 15.89 -10.39
N VAL A 24 34.96 16.97 -9.85
CA VAL A 24 35.44 17.60 -8.62
C VAL A 24 35.11 16.68 -7.44
N GLN A 25 36.14 16.12 -6.81
CA GLN A 25 35.96 15.19 -5.68
C GLN A 25 35.71 15.90 -4.34
N ASP A 26 36.18 17.14 -4.18
CA ASP A 26 36.05 17.91 -2.95
C ASP A 26 35.08 19.08 -3.15
N LEU A 27 33.79 18.78 -2.99
CA LEU A 27 32.71 19.77 -3.13
C LEU A 27 32.67 20.80 -1.99
N ALA A 28 33.34 20.55 -0.85
CA ALA A 28 33.33 21.45 0.31
C ALA A 28 33.97 22.82 0.02
N LYS A 29 34.76 22.91 -1.05
CA LYS A 29 35.36 24.17 -1.53
C LYS A 29 34.45 24.96 -2.47
N LEU A 30 33.38 24.35 -2.95
CA LEU A 30 32.41 24.99 -3.83
C LEU A 30 31.29 25.64 -3.02
N LYS A 31 30.73 26.71 -3.57
CA LYS A 31 29.53 27.32 -3.00
C LYS A 31 28.31 26.54 -3.49
N ALA A 32 27.57 25.93 -2.56
CA ALA A 32 26.28 25.31 -2.86
C ALA A 32 25.30 26.33 -3.45
N ILE A 33 24.38 25.83 -4.29
CA ILE A 33 23.28 26.62 -4.84
C ILE A 33 22.33 26.99 -3.70
N ASP A 34 21.89 28.24 -3.71
CA ASP A 34 20.96 28.77 -2.73
C ASP A 34 19.52 28.50 -3.20
N PHE A 35 18.73 27.84 -2.36
CA PHE A 35 17.34 27.49 -2.63
C PHE A 35 16.44 28.22 -1.65
N GLN A 36 15.25 28.62 -2.10
CA GLN A 36 14.27 29.28 -1.23
C GLN A 36 13.78 28.37 -0.11
N GLU A 37 13.55 27.09 -0.42
CA GLU A 37 13.10 26.08 0.52
C GLU A 37 13.95 24.82 0.36
N LYS A 38 14.65 24.40 1.42
CA LYS A 38 15.47 23.18 1.44
C LYS A 38 15.65 22.65 2.85
N ASP A 39 15.95 21.36 2.95
CA ASP A 39 16.39 20.78 4.21
C ASP A 39 17.79 21.30 4.59
N SER A 40 18.08 21.33 5.89
CA SER A 40 19.31 21.93 6.42
C SER A 40 20.57 21.22 5.95
N ASP A 41 20.50 19.90 5.78
CA ASP A 41 21.58 19.03 5.31
C ASP A 41 21.61 18.85 3.78
N PHE A 42 20.69 19.48 3.05
CA PHE A 42 20.66 19.40 1.58
C PHE A 42 21.61 20.40 0.94
N GLU A 43 22.54 19.90 0.13
CA GLU A 43 23.47 20.69 -0.67
C GLU A 43 23.47 20.21 -2.12
N TRP A 44 23.44 21.16 -3.06
CA TRP A 44 23.48 20.87 -4.49
C TRP A 44 24.35 21.89 -5.22
N TYR A 45 25.10 21.44 -6.21
CA TYR A 45 26.15 22.25 -6.86
C TYR A 45 26.00 22.32 -8.38
N ASP A 46 25.22 21.43 -8.99
CA ASP A 46 25.10 21.33 -10.44
C ASP A 46 23.95 22.20 -10.98
N LYS A 47 24.32 23.34 -11.59
CA LYS A 47 23.35 24.27 -12.20
C LYS A 47 22.59 23.67 -13.39
N LYS A 48 23.14 22.68 -14.08
CA LYS A 48 22.52 22.11 -15.30
C LYS A 48 21.13 21.54 -15.03
N LEU A 49 20.89 21.06 -13.81
CA LEU A 49 19.58 20.54 -13.42
C LEU A 49 18.56 21.67 -13.26
N LEU A 50 18.94 22.77 -12.60
CA LEU A 50 18.09 23.96 -12.48
C LEU A 50 17.83 24.57 -13.86
N ASP A 51 18.86 24.71 -14.69
CA ASP A 51 18.71 25.24 -16.05
C ASP A 51 17.71 24.41 -16.87
N ALA A 52 17.72 23.08 -16.70
CA ALA A 52 16.76 22.20 -17.38
C ALA A 52 15.33 22.36 -16.85
N ILE A 53 15.15 22.56 -15.54
CA ILE A 53 13.84 22.85 -14.94
C ILE A 53 13.31 24.18 -15.46
N GLU A 54 14.13 25.24 -15.45
CA GLU A 54 13.78 26.58 -15.92
C GLU A 54 13.44 26.60 -17.42
N GLN A 55 14.10 25.75 -18.21
CA GLN A 55 13.81 25.58 -19.64
C GLN A 55 12.57 24.72 -19.93
N ASN A 56 11.83 24.27 -18.89
CA ASN A 56 10.70 23.34 -19.03
C ASN A 56 11.10 22.07 -19.80
N ASP A 57 12.26 21.49 -19.48
CA ASP A 57 12.61 20.16 -19.99
C ASP A 57 11.60 19.12 -19.49
N ASN A 58 10.79 18.61 -20.42
CA ASN A 58 9.68 17.70 -20.12
C ASN A 58 10.13 16.44 -19.37
N ASP A 59 11.32 15.90 -19.69
CA ASP A 59 11.77 14.67 -19.07
C ASP A 59 12.22 14.92 -17.62
N VAL A 60 12.86 16.06 -17.36
CA VAL A 60 13.23 16.48 -16.00
C VAL A 60 11.99 16.82 -15.16
N HIS A 61 11.01 17.51 -15.75
CA HIS A 61 9.74 17.78 -15.08
C HIS A 61 9.01 16.48 -14.73
N ASN A 62 8.86 15.56 -15.69
CA ASN A 62 8.25 14.26 -15.44
C ASN A 62 9.02 13.45 -14.38
N PHE A 63 10.35 13.52 -14.36
CA PHE A 63 11.15 12.88 -13.33
C PHE A 63 10.80 13.38 -11.92
N PHE A 64 10.72 14.70 -11.71
CA PHE A 64 10.36 15.26 -10.41
C PHE A 64 8.87 15.10 -10.06
N THR A 65 7.99 15.16 -11.06
CA THR A 65 6.57 14.80 -10.87
C THR A 65 6.44 13.36 -10.38
N LEU A 66 7.19 12.40 -10.93
CA LEU A 66 7.19 11.02 -10.43
C LEU A 66 7.74 10.93 -9.01
N LEU A 67 8.79 11.68 -8.66
CA LEU A 67 9.29 11.74 -7.28
C LEU A 67 8.27 12.33 -6.30
N SER A 68 7.38 13.21 -6.76
CA SER A 68 6.31 13.82 -5.97
C SER A 68 5.02 13.00 -5.87
N LEU A 69 4.87 11.96 -6.70
CA LEU A 69 3.66 11.14 -6.79
C LEU A 69 3.89 9.69 -6.35
N CYS A 70 5.07 9.13 -6.63
CA CYS A 70 5.38 7.72 -6.42
C CYS A 70 6.11 7.47 -5.09
N HIS A 71 5.45 7.77 -3.97
CA HIS A 71 5.99 7.54 -2.63
C HIS A 71 4.89 7.26 -1.61
N THR A 72 5.28 6.84 -0.41
CA THR A 72 4.36 6.67 0.72
C THR A 72 4.47 7.74 1.80
N VAL A 73 5.30 8.77 1.59
CA VAL A 73 5.46 9.91 2.51
C VAL A 73 4.12 10.57 2.82
N MET A 74 3.93 10.92 4.09
CA MET A 74 2.81 11.75 4.57
C MET A 74 3.33 13.17 4.83
N SER A 75 2.49 14.17 4.59
CA SER A 75 2.78 15.56 4.93
C SER A 75 1.89 16.03 6.08
N GLU A 76 2.43 16.93 6.89
CA GLU A 76 1.69 17.68 7.90
C GLU A 76 2.03 19.16 7.79
N GLU A 77 1.03 20.02 7.79
CA GLU A 77 1.26 21.47 7.88
C GLU A 77 1.37 21.89 9.34
N ARG A 78 2.50 22.50 9.71
CA ARG A 78 2.71 23.10 11.03
C ARG A 78 3.25 24.51 10.87
N ASN A 79 2.49 25.49 11.38
CA ASN A 79 2.86 26.92 11.31
C ASN A 79 3.10 27.44 9.88
N GLY A 80 2.40 26.89 8.88
CA GLY A 80 2.58 27.25 7.48
C GLY A 80 3.77 26.58 6.79
N GLU A 81 4.49 25.70 7.47
CA GLU A 81 5.54 24.86 6.88
C GLU A 81 5.04 23.42 6.70
N ILE A 82 5.42 22.81 5.57
CA ILE A 82 5.11 21.42 5.28
C ILE A 82 6.23 20.54 5.87
N ILE A 83 5.84 19.61 6.74
CA ILE A 83 6.72 18.65 7.37
C ILE A 83 6.43 17.27 6.80
N TYR A 84 7.47 16.60 6.29
CA TYR A 84 7.36 15.26 5.73
C TYR A 84 7.67 14.18 6.76
N GLN A 85 6.80 13.17 6.81
CA GLN A 85 6.96 11.96 7.61
C GLN A 85 7.00 10.76 6.69
N ALA A 86 8.10 10.01 6.75
CA ALA A 86 8.30 8.83 5.92
C ALA A 86 8.75 7.64 6.77
N GLN A 87 8.26 6.44 6.40
CA GLN A 87 8.76 5.19 6.99
C GLN A 87 10.14 4.80 6.43
N SER A 88 10.45 5.25 5.20
CA SER A 88 11.72 5.00 4.52
C SER A 88 12.53 6.30 4.45
N PRO A 89 13.81 6.31 4.89
CA PRO A 89 14.67 7.47 4.75
C PRO A 89 15.02 7.78 3.28
N ASP A 90 14.89 6.79 2.38
CA ASP A 90 15.10 7.00 0.95
C ASP A 90 13.91 7.81 0.36
N ASP A 91 12.66 7.45 0.70
CA ASP A 91 11.46 8.18 0.28
C ASP A 91 11.50 9.64 0.77
N HIS A 92 11.87 9.85 2.04
CA HIS A 92 12.00 11.19 2.59
C HIS A 92 12.98 12.04 1.78
N ALA A 93 14.17 11.50 1.48
CA ALA A 93 15.22 12.22 0.75
C ALA A 93 14.77 12.59 -0.67
N LEU A 94 14.02 11.70 -1.34
CA LEU A 94 13.51 11.93 -2.68
C LEU A 94 12.41 13.01 -2.71
N VAL A 95 11.43 12.93 -1.82
CA VAL A 95 10.32 13.90 -1.74
C VAL A 95 10.83 15.27 -1.29
N SER A 96 11.75 15.30 -0.33
CA SER A 96 12.37 16.54 0.12
C SER A 96 13.19 17.21 -1.00
N ALA A 97 13.98 16.43 -1.74
CA ALA A 97 14.69 16.96 -2.90
C ALA A 97 13.74 17.51 -3.96
N SER A 98 12.63 16.80 -4.24
CA SER A 98 11.60 17.27 -5.16
C SER A 98 11.05 18.65 -4.77
N ARG A 99 10.72 18.85 -3.49
CA ARG A 99 10.33 20.15 -2.94
C ARG A 99 11.40 21.22 -3.16
N THR A 100 12.66 20.91 -2.88
CA THR A 100 13.78 21.85 -3.08
C THR A 100 13.91 22.31 -4.53
N PHE A 101 13.62 21.44 -5.50
CA PHE A 101 13.61 21.78 -6.92
C PHE A 101 12.29 22.39 -7.42
N GLY A 102 11.34 22.71 -6.53
CA GLY A 102 10.09 23.40 -6.85
C GLY A 102 8.90 22.48 -7.20
N PHE A 103 9.02 21.19 -6.90
CA PHE A 103 7.99 20.15 -7.09
C PHE A 103 7.55 19.64 -5.72
N THR A 104 6.69 20.42 -5.06
CA THR A 104 6.36 20.24 -3.65
C THR A 104 5.16 19.33 -3.49
N PHE A 105 5.34 18.18 -2.86
CA PHE A 105 4.24 17.34 -2.37
C PHE A 105 3.50 18.08 -1.24
N ILE A 106 2.20 18.31 -1.39
CA ILE A 106 1.40 19.11 -0.45
C ILE A 106 0.64 18.23 0.52
N ASP A 107 -0.20 17.35 0.01
CA ASP A 107 -1.06 16.48 0.80
C ASP A 107 -1.48 15.25 0.00
N ARG A 108 -1.90 14.21 0.71
CA ARG A 108 -2.49 13.01 0.13
C ARG A 108 -3.68 12.52 0.91
N THR A 109 -4.67 12.05 0.16
CA THR A 109 -5.81 11.29 0.69
C THR A 109 -5.68 9.83 0.29
N GLN A 110 -6.71 9.03 0.59
CA GLN A 110 -6.78 7.64 0.11
C GLN A 110 -6.96 7.56 -1.42
N SER A 111 -7.43 8.63 -2.08
CA SER A 111 -7.81 8.62 -3.49
C SER A 111 -7.15 9.72 -4.32
N SER A 112 -6.30 10.56 -3.72
CA SER A 112 -5.64 11.65 -4.44
C SER A 112 -4.31 12.07 -3.80
N ILE A 113 -3.46 12.67 -4.62
CA ILE A 113 -2.22 13.33 -4.21
C ILE A 113 -2.22 14.74 -4.79
N THR A 114 -1.94 15.73 -3.96
CA THR A 114 -1.81 17.13 -4.38
C THR A 114 -0.35 17.53 -4.40
N VAL A 115 0.09 18.10 -5.51
CA VAL A 115 1.46 18.56 -5.73
C VAL A 115 1.41 20.00 -6.23
N ARG A 116 2.38 20.80 -5.80
CA ARG A 116 2.59 22.17 -6.25
C ARG A 116 3.82 22.25 -7.14
N PHE A 117 3.64 22.76 -8.35
CA PHE A 117 4.71 23.06 -9.31
C PHE A 117 4.86 24.58 -9.40
N GLY A 118 5.89 25.13 -8.74
CA GLY A 118 6.04 26.57 -8.57
C GLY A 118 4.81 27.19 -7.89
N ASN A 119 4.02 27.97 -8.64
CA ASN A 119 2.81 28.63 -8.14
C ASN A 119 1.51 27.87 -8.46
N LYS A 120 1.58 26.73 -9.15
CA LYS A 120 0.41 25.98 -9.60
C LYS A 120 0.23 24.73 -8.75
N GLU A 121 -0.93 24.58 -8.14
CA GLU A 121 -1.32 23.35 -7.45
C GLU A 121 -2.13 22.46 -8.39
N GLU A 122 -1.78 21.18 -8.41
CA GLU A 122 -2.44 20.15 -9.18
C GLU A 122 -2.76 18.94 -8.29
N THR A 123 -3.97 18.43 -8.41
CA THR A 123 -4.42 17.24 -7.70
C THR A 123 -4.57 16.10 -8.70
N TYR A 124 -3.91 14.98 -8.38
CA TYR A 124 -3.90 13.76 -9.15
C TYR A 124 -4.74 12.70 -8.47
N ASP A 125 -5.59 12.01 -9.23
CA ASP A 125 -6.34 10.86 -8.72
C ASP A 125 -5.40 9.67 -8.53
N LEU A 126 -5.39 9.13 -7.32
CA LEU A 126 -4.63 7.96 -6.96
C LEU A 126 -5.45 6.71 -7.28
N LEU A 127 -5.12 6.09 -8.42
CA LEU A 127 -5.88 4.97 -8.95
C LEU A 127 -5.54 3.63 -8.29
N ALA A 128 -4.26 3.40 -8.01
CA ALA A 128 -3.77 2.21 -7.32
C ALA A 128 -2.38 2.47 -6.74
N ILE A 129 -2.14 1.96 -5.54
CA ILE A 129 -0.79 1.79 -4.99
C ILE A 129 -0.43 0.32 -5.12
N LEU A 130 0.74 0.04 -5.66
CA LEU A 130 1.32 -1.29 -5.67
C LEU A 130 2.44 -1.30 -4.64
N ASP A 131 2.17 -1.88 -3.48
CA ASP A 131 3.12 -1.90 -2.37
C ASP A 131 4.42 -2.63 -2.76
N PHE A 132 5.50 -2.20 -2.11
CA PHE A 132 6.78 -2.85 -2.23
C PHE A 132 6.70 -4.27 -1.65
N ASP A 133 7.23 -5.24 -2.40
CA ASP A 133 7.35 -6.63 -1.98
C ASP A 133 8.74 -7.16 -2.36
N ASN A 134 9.38 -7.83 -1.41
CA ASN A 134 10.70 -8.43 -1.54
C ASN A 134 10.78 -9.44 -2.70
N ASP A 135 9.67 -10.14 -3.00
CA ASP A 135 9.61 -11.10 -4.11
C ASP A 135 9.50 -10.39 -5.48
N ARG A 136 8.89 -9.20 -5.51
CA ARG A 136 8.66 -8.46 -6.75
C ARG A 136 9.90 -7.69 -7.22
N LYS A 137 10.86 -7.38 -6.34
CA LYS A 137 12.10 -6.59 -6.62
C LYS A 137 11.87 -5.31 -7.43
N ARG A 138 10.64 -4.76 -7.45
CA ARG A 138 10.30 -3.49 -8.11
C ARG A 138 10.52 -2.34 -7.13
N MET A 139 11.78 -2.26 -6.72
CA MET A 139 12.56 -1.15 -6.16
C MET A 139 13.94 -1.77 -5.95
N SER A 140 14.63 -2.06 -7.06
CA SER A 140 15.92 -2.74 -7.01
C SER A 140 16.98 -1.75 -6.53
N LYS A 141 17.39 -1.86 -5.26
CA LYS A 141 18.54 -1.12 -4.74
C LYS A 141 19.81 -1.84 -5.19
N LEU A 142 20.53 -1.24 -6.13
CA LEU A 142 21.92 -1.58 -6.39
C LEU A 142 22.78 -0.56 -5.65
N ALA A 143 23.69 -1.04 -4.81
CA ALA A 143 24.67 -0.19 -4.16
C ALA A 143 25.98 -0.31 -4.94
N THR A 144 26.43 0.79 -5.53
CA THR A 144 27.77 0.93 -6.11
C THR A 144 28.37 2.20 -5.54
N ASP A 145 29.60 2.12 -5.02
CA ASP A 145 30.35 3.26 -4.47
C ASP A 145 29.62 4.07 -3.36
N GLY A 146 28.82 3.38 -2.52
CA GLY A 146 28.14 4.00 -1.38
C GLY A 146 26.84 4.76 -1.71
N LEU A 147 26.47 4.86 -2.99
CA LEU A 147 25.19 5.43 -3.43
C LEU A 147 24.14 4.32 -3.63
N ARG A 148 22.91 4.59 -3.18
CA ARG A 148 21.75 3.74 -3.49
C ARG A 148 21.13 4.21 -4.80
N ILE A 149 21.04 3.31 -5.78
CA ILE A 149 20.41 3.60 -7.07
C ILE A 149 18.94 3.18 -7.03
N LEU A 150 18.06 4.08 -7.49
CA LEU A 150 16.64 3.81 -7.77
C LEU A 150 16.39 4.05 -9.27
N CYS A 151 15.79 3.07 -9.95
CA CYS A 151 15.32 3.23 -11.33
C CYS A 151 13.83 3.58 -11.33
N LEU A 152 13.50 4.72 -11.95
CA LEU A 152 12.12 5.15 -12.18
C LEU A 152 11.72 4.84 -13.61
N ALA A 153 10.50 4.35 -13.80
CA ALA A 153 9.89 4.15 -15.11
C ALA A 153 8.41 4.49 -15.04
N TYR A 154 7.88 5.09 -16.09
CA TYR A 154 6.47 5.38 -16.23
C TYR A 154 5.97 5.01 -17.62
N LYS A 155 4.66 4.83 -17.75
CA LYS A 155 3.99 4.62 -19.01
C LYS A 155 2.62 5.28 -18.95
N GLU A 156 2.33 6.13 -19.93
CA GLU A 156 0.97 6.62 -20.14
C GLU A 156 0.07 5.46 -20.61
N LEU A 157 -1.08 5.33 -19.96
CA LEU A 157 -2.07 4.31 -20.27
C LEU A 157 -3.32 4.98 -20.81
N SER A 158 -3.91 4.42 -21.87
CA SER A 158 -5.26 4.80 -22.27
C SER A 158 -6.27 4.35 -21.22
N GLU A 159 -7.40 5.03 -21.12
CA GLU A 159 -8.49 4.64 -20.20
C GLU A 159 -8.93 3.19 -20.44
N SER A 160 -8.97 2.76 -21.71
CA SER A 160 -9.32 1.38 -22.07
C SER A 160 -8.28 0.35 -21.59
N ASP A 161 -6.98 0.68 -21.64
CA ASP A 161 -5.91 -0.19 -21.15
C ASP A 161 -5.91 -0.24 -19.62
N TYR A 162 -6.14 0.90 -18.97
CA TYR A 162 -6.30 0.99 -17.53
C TYR A 162 -7.49 0.13 -17.07
N ASN A 163 -8.68 0.32 -17.65
CA ASN A 163 -9.87 -0.47 -17.29
C ASN A 163 -9.63 -1.97 -17.47
N ARG A 164 -9.00 -2.38 -18.57
CA ARG A 164 -8.63 -3.79 -18.80
C ARG A 164 -7.62 -4.30 -17.79
N TRP A 165 -6.63 -3.48 -17.42
CA TRP A 165 -5.64 -3.85 -16.41
C TRP A 165 -6.25 -3.93 -15.01
N THR A 166 -7.09 -2.97 -14.61
CA THR A 166 -7.77 -2.94 -13.31
C THR A 166 -8.72 -4.12 -13.17
N GLN A 167 -9.45 -4.50 -14.22
CA GLN A 167 -10.24 -5.74 -14.20
C GLN A 167 -9.37 -6.98 -13.97
N LYS A 168 -8.19 -7.05 -14.62
CA LYS A 168 -7.23 -8.15 -14.40
C LYS A 168 -6.59 -8.11 -13.03
N LEU A 169 -6.26 -6.93 -12.51
CA LEU A 169 -5.70 -6.76 -11.16
C LEU A 169 -6.74 -7.11 -10.11
N HIS A 170 -7.98 -6.65 -10.27
CA HIS A 170 -9.08 -7.04 -9.41
C HIS A 170 -9.27 -8.55 -9.44
N ALA A 171 -9.38 -9.15 -10.63
CA ALA A 171 -9.45 -10.61 -10.78
C ALA A 171 -8.23 -11.32 -10.16
N ALA A 172 -7.03 -10.74 -10.26
CA ALA A 172 -5.81 -11.29 -9.67
C ALA A 172 -5.82 -11.20 -8.13
N ASN A 173 -6.18 -10.04 -7.57
CA ASN A 173 -6.31 -9.81 -6.13
C ASN A 173 -7.43 -10.66 -5.53
N THR A 174 -8.54 -10.85 -6.24
CA THR A 174 -9.59 -11.80 -5.86
C THR A 174 -9.22 -13.26 -6.18
N SER A 175 -8.17 -13.50 -7.00
CA SER A 175 -7.64 -14.86 -7.26
C SER A 175 -6.52 -15.26 -6.28
N ILE A 176 -6.04 -14.31 -5.46
CA ILE A 176 -5.48 -14.61 -4.14
C ILE A 176 -6.67 -14.81 -3.18
N GLU A 177 -7.56 -15.72 -3.57
CA GLU A 177 -8.15 -16.59 -2.56
C GLU A 177 -6.99 -17.47 -2.11
N ASP A 178 -6.76 -17.58 -0.80
CA ASP A 178 -6.11 -18.78 -0.27
C ASP A 178 -6.88 -19.96 -0.82
N LYS A 179 -6.40 -20.52 -1.93
CA LYS A 179 -7.09 -21.59 -2.63
C LYS A 179 -7.10 -22.76 -1.66
N LEU A 180 -8.22 -22.88 -0.97
CA LEU A 180 -8.58 -24.06 -0.22
C LEU A 180 -8.39 -25.24 -1.18
N GLN A 181 -7.80 -26.33 -0.68
CA GLN A 181 -7.72 -27.54 -1.49
C GLN A 181 -9.11 -27.92 -1.98
N ASP A 182 -9.17 -28.48 -3.18
CA ASP A 182 -10.41 -28.97 -3.76
C ASP A 182 -11.17 -29.84 -2.73
N SER A 183 -12.46 -29.58 -2.56
CA SER A 183 -13.35 -30.28 -1.61
C SER A 183 -13.30 -29.87 -0.13
N VAL A 184 -12.40 -28.95 0.29
CA VAL A 184 -12.35 -28.49 1.69
C VAL A 184 -13.67 -27.84 2.15
N PRO A 185 -14.30 -26.92 1.40
CA PRO A 185 -15.59 -26.35 1.80
C PRO A 185 -16.69 -27.42 1.96
N GLN A 186 -16.77 -28.36 1.02
CA GLN A 186 -17.77 -29.44 1.03
C GLN A 186 -17.52 -30.43 2.19
N CYS A 187 -16.26 -30.66 2.56
CA CYS A 187 -15.89 -31.50 3.69
C CYS A 187 -16.29 -30.84 5.02
N ILE A 188 -15.94 -29.56 5.20
CA ILE A 188 -16.29 -28.78 6.40
C ILE A 188 -17.81 -28.70 6.58
N GLU A 189 -18.54 -28.42 5.50
CA GLU A 189 -20.01 -28.39 5.51
C GLU A 189 -20.62 -29.74 5.93
N ARG A 190 -20.10 -30.86 5.40
CA ARG A 190 -20.56 -32.22 5.77
C ARG A 190 -20.26 -32.57 7.22
N LEU A 191 -19.08 -32.22 7.73
CA LEU A 191 -18.70 -32.45 9.13
C LEU A 191 -19.59 -31.60 10.07
N ALA A 192 -19.84 -30.35 9.73
CA ALA A 192 -20.75 -29.48 10.47
C ALA A 192 -22.20 -30.03 10.47
N CYS A 193 -22.70 -30.52 9.33
CA CYS A 193 -24.02 -31.15 9.23
C CYS A 193 -24.14 -32.45 10.04
N ALA A 194 -23.01 -33.14 10.26
CA ALA A 194 -22.93 -34.31 11.13
C ALA A 194 -22.84 -33.95 12.63
N GLY A 195 -22.88 -32.66 12.98
CA GLY A 195 -22.79 -32.17 14.36
C GLY A 195 -21.36 -32.09 14.92
N ILE A 196 -20.34 -32.17 14.06
CA ILE A 196 -18.94 -32.08 14.47
C ILE A 196 -18.55 -30.61 14.59
N LYS A 197 -18.01 -30.22 15.75
CA LYS A 197 -17.51 -28.87 16.00
C LYS A 197 -16.10 -28.73 15.41
N ILE A 198 -15.89 -27.72 14.57
CA ILE A 198 -14.64 -27.49 13.83
C ILE A 198 -13.94 -26.27 14.40
N TRP A 199 -12.68 -26.42 14.80
CA TRP A 199 -11.86 -25.34 15.36
C TRP A 199 -10.66 -25.14 14.42
N VAL A 200 -10.38 -23.89 14.07
CA VAL A 200 -9.23 -23.52 13.23
C VAL A 200 -8.21 -22.80 14.12
N LEU A 201 -7.00 -23.35 14.20
CA LEU A 201 -5.87 -22.77 14.91
C LEU A 201 -4.84 -22.35 13.86
N THR A 202 -4.52 -21.06 13.81
CA THR A 202 -3.56 -20.52 12.83
C THR A 202 -2.66 -19.48 13.49
N GLY A 203 -1.44 -19.33 12.97
CA GLY A 203 -0.52 -18.25 13.32
C GLY A 203 -0.62 -17.04 12.39
N ASP A 204 -1.58 -17.06 11.46
CA ASP A 204 -1.84 -15.96 10.54
C ASP A 204 -2.65 -14.83 11.20
N LYS A 205 -2.72 -13.67 10.53
CA LYS A 205 -3.48 -12.51 10.98
C LYS A 205 -4.98 -12.84 11.06
N LEU A 206 -5.69 -12.16 11.97
CA LEU A 206 -7.14 -12.33 12.18
C LEU A 206 -7.94 -12.20 10.87
N GLU A 207 -7.64 -11.20 10.06
CA GLU A 207 -8.35 -10.95 8.79
C GLU A 207 -8.15 -12.10 7.79
N THR A 208 -6.95 -12.68 7.71
CA THR A 208 -6.68 -13.85 6.86
C THR A 208 -7.49 -15.06 7.35
N ALA A 209 -7.47 -15.33 8.65
CA ALA A 209 -8.25 -16.42 9.25
C ALA A 209 -9.75 -16.26 9.04
N ARG A 210 -10.26 -15.02 9.13
CA ARG A 210 -11.66 -14.68 8.88
C ARG A 210 -12.04 -14.90 7.42
N ASN A 211 -11.20 -14.47 6.48
CA ASN A 211 -11.41 -14.68 5.04
C ASN A 211 -11.42 -16.18 4.70
N ILE A 212 -10.48 -16.96 5.25
CA ILE A 212 -10.46 -18.43 5.11
C ILE A 212 -11.74 -19.04 5.68
N GLY A 213 -12.19 -18.57 6.85
CA GLY A 213 -13.42 -19.03 7.49
C GLY A 213 -14.67 -18.80 6.64
N LEU A 214 -14.77 -17.64 5.98
CA LEU A 214 -15.85 -17.31 5.04
C LEU A 214 -15.75 -18.17 3.77
N SER A 215 -14.56 -18.29 3.18
CA SER A 215 -14.33 -19.07 1.96
C SER A 215 -14.61 -20.56 2.14
N CYS A 216 -14.38 -21.12 3.34
CA CYS A 216 -14.71 -22.52 3.64
C CYS A 216 -16.11 -22.73 4.22
N ARG A 217 -16.94 -21.67 4.31
CA ARG A 217 -18.30 -21.67 4.91
C ARG A 217 -18.35 -22.11 6.37
N LEU A 218 -17.21 -22.04 7.07
CA LEU A 218 -17.16 -22.19 8.51
C LEU A 218 -17.78 -20.96 9.19
N LEU A 219 -17.61 -19.80 8.59
CA LEU A 219 -18.27 -18.55 8.95
C LEU A 219 -19.30 -18.19 7.87
N THR A 220 -20.43 -17.66 8.29
CA THR A 220 -21.47 -17.11 7.39
C THR A 220 -21.79 -15.67 7.81
N ASN A 221 -22.35 -14.88 6.89
CA ASN A 221 -22.61 -13.45 7.12
C ASN A 221 -23.69 -13.19 8.19
N ASP A 222 -24.46 -14.21 8.56
CA ASP A 222 -25.48 -14.19 9.62
C ASP A 222 -24.93 -14.66 10.99
N MET A 223 -23.64 -15.02 11.08
CA MET A 223 -23.00 -15.33 12.36
C MET A 223 -22.51 -14.05 13.05
N GLU A 224 -22.81 -13.92 14.34
CA GLU A 224 -22.16 -12.93 15.20
C GLU A 224 -20.73 -13.38 15.52
N LEU A 225 -19.74 -12.56 15.16
CA LEU A 225 -18.34 -12.83 15.42
C LEU A 225 -17.91 -12.20 16.74
N TYR A 226 -17.34 -13.01 17.63
CA TYR A 226 -16.76 -12.55 18.90
C TYR A 226 -15.23 -12.59 18.81
N VAL A 227 -14.62 -11.41 18.88
CA VAL A 227 -13.15 -11.25 18.82
C VAL A 227 -12.63 -10.93 20.21
N ILE A 228 -11.69 -11.74 20.70
CA ILE A 228 -11.01 -11.54 21.99
C ILE A 228 -9.56 -11.13 21.70
N GLU A 229 -9.34 -9.82 21.68
CA GLU A 229 -8.01 -9.21 21.63
C GLU A 229 -7.83 -8.43 22.93
N GLU A 230 -6.93 -8.90 23.79
CA GLU A 230 -6.62 -8.30 25.08
C GLU A 230 -5.14 -8.51 25.40
N GLU A 231 -4.54 -7.50 26.05
CA GLU A 231 -3.11 -7.51 26.37
C GLU A 231 -2.83 -8.13 27.74
N ASN A 232 -3.84 -8.18 28.63
CA ASN A 232 -3.70 -8.60 30.01
C ASN A 232 -4.61 -9.79 30.34
N GLU A 233 -4.10 -10.72 31.16
CA GLU A 233 -4.81 -11.95 31.56
C GLU A 233 -6.18 -11.68 32.21
N ASN A 234 -6.28 -10.65 33.06
CA ASN A 234 -7.54 -10.28 33.72
C ASN A 234 -8.62 -9.82 32.73
N ASP A 235 -8.22 -9.13 31.67
CA ASP A 235 -9.14 -8.62 30.65
C ASP A 235 -9.59 -9.74 29.70
N VAL A 236 -8.66 -10.65 29.35
CA VAL A 236 -8.98 -11.89 28.63
C VAL A 236 -10.03 -12.70 29.40
N GLU A 237 -9.80 -12.94 30.70
CA GLU A 237 -10.71 -13.73 31.55
C GLU A 237 -12.10 -13.09 31.64
N ARG A 238 -12.16 -11.77 31.79
CA ARG A 238 -13.43 -11.02 31.80
C ARG A 238 -14.20 -11.19 30.49
N LYS A 239 -13.54 -10.98 29.33
CA LYS A 239 -14.17 -11.18 28.02
C LYS A 239 -14.60 -12.63 27.80
N LEU A 240 -13.81 -13.60 28.24
CA LEU A 240 -14.18 -15.02 28.16
C LEU A 240 -15.44 -15.32 28.97
N GLN A 241 -15.62 -14.72 30.14
CA GLN A 241 -16.82 -14.86 30.96
C GLN A 241 -18.05 -14.24 30.29
N GLU A 242 -17.90 -13.07 29.65
CA GLU A 242 -18.97 -12.43 28.87
C GLU A 242 -19.41 -13.34 27.70
N VAL A 243 -18.47 -13.87 26.93
CA VAL A 243 -18.73 -14.81 25.81
C VAL A 243 -19.39 -16.09 26.31
N ARG A 244 -18.96 -16.62 27.45
CA ARG A 244 -19.54 -17.83 28.06
C ARG A 244 -20.99 -17.61 28.47
N ASN A 245 -21.31 -16.48 29.08
CA ASN A 245 -22.67 -16.15 29.50
C ASN A 245 -23.59 -15.97 28.29
N TRP A 246 -23.11 -15.31 27.24
CA TRP A 246 -23.82 -15.20 25.97
C TRP A 246 -24.11 -16.58 25.34
N GLY A 247 -23.10 -17.46 25.27
CA GLY A 247 -23.27 -18.80 24.70
C GLY A 247 -24.34 -19.63 25.42
N ILE A 248 -24.48 -19.45 26.74
CA ILE A 248 -25.54 -20.08 27.53
C ILE A 248 -26.92 -19.53 27.15
N ASP A 249 -27.05 -18.23 26.92
CA ASP A 249 -28.33 -17.61 26.56
C ASP A 249 -28.76 -17.92 25.13
N VAL A 250 -27.81 -18.00 24.19
CA VAL A 250 -28.08 -18.46 22.81
C VAL A 250 -28.57 -19.92 22.79
N MET A 251 -27.97 -20.80 23.60
CA MET A 251 -28.41 -22.20 23.69
C MET A 251 -29.82 -22.35 24.29
N LYS A 252 -30.19 -21.48 25.25
CA LYS A 252 -31.57 -21.42 25.77
C LYS A 252 -32.55 -20.91 24.71
N PHE A 253 -32.14 -19.94 23.88
CA PHE A 253 -32.97 -19.36 22.82
C PHE A 253 -33.23 -20.35 21.66
N HIS A 254 -32.24 -21.20 21.34
CA HIS A 254 -32.32 -22.17 20.23
C HIS A 254 -33.09 -23.46 20.58
N GLN A 255 -33.43 -23.74 21.84
CA GLN A 255 -34.36 -24.81 22.19
C GLN A 255 -35.80 -24.57 21.68
N TYR A 256 -36.13 -23.35 21.24
CA TYR A 256 -37.48 -22.96 20.79
C TYR A 256 -37.64 -22.84 19.27
N ARG A 257 -36.59 -23.02 18.46
CA ARG A 257 -36.69 -23.08 16.99
C ARG A 257 -36.31 -24.44 16.47
N LYS A 258 -37.18 -25.04 15.65
CA LYS A 258 -36.81 -26.21 14.83
C LYS A 258 -35.54 -25.86 14.01
N PRO A 259 -34.56 -26.76 13.94
CA PRO A 259 -33.28 -26.47 13.30
C PRO A 259 -33.46 -26.09 11.82
N TYR A 260 -32.74 -25.05 11.41
CA TYR A 260 -32.72 -24.46 10.07
C TYR A 260 -32.53 -25.49 8.94
N TYR A 261 -31.88 -26.61 9.25
CA TYR A 261 -31.52 -27.66 8.29
C TYR A 261 -32.67 -28.59 7.84
N GLN A 262 -33.86 -28.54 8.45
CA GLN A 262 -34.99 -29.35 7.96
C GLN A 262 -35.72 -28.74 6.76
N SER A 263 -35.68 -27.42 6.56
CA SER A 263 -36.45 -26.74 5.51
C SER A 263 -35.90 -26.91 4.09
N HIS A 264 -34.58 -27.05 3.94
CA HIS A 264 -33.94 -27.17 2.62
C HIS A 264 -34.03 -28.58 2.03
N SER A 265 -34.16 -29.62 2.87
CA SER A 265 -34.35 -31.00 2.39
C SER A 265 -35.76 -31.28 1.85
N GLU A 266 -36.77 -30.52 2.32
CA GLU A 266 -38.15 -30.63 1.84
C GLU A 266 -38.37 -29.85 0.53
N ALA A 267 -37.71 -28.71 0.37
CA ALA A 267 -37.82 -27.88 -0.85
C ALA A 267 -37.25 -28.57 -2.12
N GLN A 268 -36.26 -29.45 -1.98
CA GLN A 268 -35.71 -30.23 -3.11
C GLN A 268 -36.49 -31.51 -3.42
N ARG A 269 -37.37 -31.98 -2.54
CA ARG A 269 -38.23 -33.15 -2.82
C ARG A 269 -39.51 -32.80 -3.59
N LEU A 270 -39.94 -31.55 -3.59
CA LEU A 270 -41.20 -31.12 -4.22
C LEU A 270 -41.10 -30.73 -5.71
N ASN A 271 -39.90 -30.47 -6.23
CA ASN A 271 -39.71 -30.06 -7.64
C ASN A 271 -39.32 -31.23 -8.59
N GLY A 272 -39.36 -32.48 -8.11
CA GLY A 272 -38.97 -33.67 -8.87
C GLY A 272 -40.12 -34.57 -9.35
N HIS A 273 -41.38 -34.16 -9.21
CA HIS A 273 -42.56 -34.91 -9.70
C HIS A 273 -43.51 -33.98 -10.46
N ALA A 274 -43.11 -33.59 -11.66
CA ALA A 274 -44.01 -33.13 -12.71
C ALA A 274 -43.35 -33.41 -14.07
N MET A 275 -43.38 -34.69 -14.46
CA MET A 275 -43.32 -35.13 -15.85
C MET A 275 -44.50 -36.10 -16.06
#